data_AF-A0A7W3NHI3-F1
#
_entry.id   AF-A0A7W3NHI3-F1
#
_cell.length_a   1.000
_cell.length_b   1.000
_cell.length_c   1.000
_cell.angle_alpha   90.00
_cell.angle_beta   90.00
_cell.angle_gamma   90.00
#
_symmetry.space_group_name_H-M   'P 1'
#
loop_
_entity.id
_entity.type
_entity.pdbx_description
1 polymer ?
#
loop_
_entity_poly.entity_id
_entity_poly.type
_entity_poly.pdbx_seq_one_letter_code
_entity_poly.pdbx_strand_id
1 'polypeptide(L)' 'MESKHVNKHVTQKVLLEEIEFVREIMVYTALKEGLVSDNTVKMSQVLDMMLNELEEIQ' A
#
# COMPACT_ATOMS: atom_id res chain seq x y z
N MET A 1 29.27 6.55 -9.21
CA MET A 1 28.18 7.08 -8.36
C MET A 1 26.80 6.63 -8.86
N GLU A 2 26.67 5.45 -9.49
CA GLU A 2 25.45 5.06 -10.24
C GLU A 2 24.47 4.14 -9.49
N SER A 3 24.70 3.83 -8.21
CA SER A 3 23.95 2.74 -7.54
C SER A 3 22.74 3.20 -6.70
N LYS A 4 22.64 4.49 -6.33
CA LYS A 4 21.58 4.98 -5.43
C LYS A 4 20.23 5.22 -6.12
N HIS A 5 20.23 5.65 -7.38
CA HIS A 5 18.98 5.96 -8.10
C HIS A 5 18.20 4.72 -8.52
N VAL A 6 18.89 3.68 -9.02
CA VAL A 6 18.26 2.42 -9.42
C VAL A 6 17.59 1.73 -8.23
N ASN A 7 18.22 1.77 -7.05
CA ASN A 7 17.67 1.17 -5.83
C ASN A 7 16.37 1.87 -5.40
N LYS A 8 16.34 3.21 -5.41
CA LYS A 8 15.14 4.01 -5.08
C LYS A 8 13.95 3.69 -6.00
N HIS A 9 14.18 3.57 -7.31
CA HIS A 9 13.13 3.21 -8.27
C HIS A 9 12.62 1.77 -8.12
N VAL A 10 13.50 0.82 -7.79
CA VAL A 10 13.10 -0.56 -7.51
C VAL A 10 12.24 -0.62 -6.24
N THR A 11 12.63 0.09 -5.18
CA THR A 11 11.84 0.19 -3.94
C THR A 11 10.46 0.83 -4.18
N GLN A 12 10.39 1.90 -4.97
CA GLN A 12 9.11 2.54 -5.32
C GLN A 12 8.16 1.58 -6.06
N LYS A 13 8.68 0.84 -7.04
CA LYS A 13 7.87 -0.10 -7.81
C LYS A 13 7.34 -1.24 -6.94
N VAL A 14 8.18 -1.81 -6.08
CA VAL A 14 7.78 -2.87 -5.15
C VAL A 14 6.68 -2.36 -4.20
N LEU A 15 6.85 -1.17 -3.63
CA LEU A 15 5.85 -0.58 -2.74
C LEU A 15 4.50 -0.34 -3.44
N LEU A 16 4.51 0.11 -4.71
CA LEU A 16 3.29 0.26 -5.51
C LEU A 16 2.58 -1.09 -5.75
N GLU A 17 3.32 -2.16 -6.05
CA GLU A 17 2.75 -3.50 -6.22
C GLU A 17 2.10 -4.00 -4.92
N GLU A 18 2.73 -3.75 -3.76
CA GLU A 18 2.18 -4.11 -2.46
C GLU A 18 0.94 -3.26 -2.09
N ILE A 19 0.94 -1.96 -2.39
CA ILE A 19 -0.22 -1.06 -2.19
C ILE A 19 -1.43 -1.59 -2.97
N GLU A 20 -1.25 -1.96 -4.24
CA GLU A 20 -2.34 -2.49 -5.07
C GLU A 20 -2.86 -3.83 -4.53
N PHE A 21 -1.96 -4.72 -4.08
CA PHE A 21 -2.35 -5.98 -3.47
C PHE A 21 -3.19 -5.77 -2.19
N VAL A 22 -2.75 -4.89 -1.28
CA VAL A 22 -3.49 -4.57 -0.04
C VAL A 22 -4.82 -3.91 -0.35
N ARG A 23 -4.88 -3.02 -1.34
CA ARG A 23 -6.11 -2.37 -1.82
C ARG A 23 -7.12 -3.40 -2.32
N GLU A 24 -6.70 -4.38 -3.13
CA GLU A 24 -7.60 -5.44 -3.61
C GLU A 24 -8.19 -6.27 -2.46
N ILE A 25 -7.36 -6.67 -1.49
CA ILE A 25 -7.84 -7.38 -0.31
C ILE A 25 -8.82 -6.51 0.49
N MET A 26 -8.51 -5.24 0.72
CA MET A 26 -9.38 -4.33 1.45
C MET A 26 -10.76 -4.19 0.78
N VAL A 27 -10.80 -4.06 -0.55
CA VAL A 27 -12.05 -4.00 -1.32
C VAL A 27 -12.85 -5.29 -1.14
N TYR A 28 -12.19 -6.45 -1.25
CA TYR A 28 -12.86 -7.74 -1.04
C TYR A 28 -13.41 -7.88 0.38
N THR A 29 -12.63 -7.49 1.40
CA THR A 29 -13.06 -7.49 2.80
C THR A 29 -14.24 -6.53 3.01
N ALA A 30 -14.21 -5.33 2.43
CA ALA A 30 -15.30 -4.37 2.50
C ALA A 30 -16.60 -4.90 1.88
N LEU A 31 -16.51 -5.60 0.75
CA LEU A 31 -17.67 -6.24 0.10
C LEU A 31 -18.25 -7.37 0.95
N LYS A 32 -17.41 -8.11 1.68
CA LYS A 32 -17.81 -9.27 2.49
C LYS A 32 -18.29 -8.89 3.89
N GLU A 33 -17.63 -7.94 4.52
CA GLU A 33 -17.77 -7.62 5.96
C GLU A 33 -18.36 -6.22 6.20
N GLY A 34 -18.41 -5.39 5.17
CA GLY A 34 -18.86 -4.00 5.23
C GLY A 34 -17.72 -3.01 5.43
N LEU A 35 -17.91 -1.79 4.91
CA LEU A 35 -16.91 -0.71 4.93
C LEU A 35 -16.44 -0.32 6.34
N VAL A 36 -17.34 -0.42 7.33
CA VAL A 36 -17.08 -0.04 8.73
C VAL A 36 -16.69 -1.23 9.60
N SER A 37 -16.43 -2.41 9.02
CA SER A 37 -15.94 -3.55 9.77
C SER A 37 -14.55 -3.28 10.33
N ASP A 38 -14.23 -3.84 11.50
CA ASP A 38 -12.90 -3.70 12.11
C ASP A 38 -11.77 -4.13 11.17
N ASN A 39 -12.00 -5.16 10.36
CA ASN A 39 -11.01 -5.66 9.41
C ASN A 39 -10.82 -4.69 8.24
N THR A 40 -11.90 -4.16 7.66
CA THR A 40 -11.79 -3.15 6.60
C THR A 40 -11.09 -1.89 7.10
N VAL A 41 -11.41 -1.42 8.32
CA VAL A 41 -10.76 -0.24 8.92
C VAL A 41 -9.28 -0.49 9.20
N LYS A 42 -8.89 -1.67 9.71
CA LYS A 42 -7.48 -2.01 9.89
C LYS A 42 -6.72 -2.04 8.56
N MET A 43 -7.32 -2.61 7.52
CA MET A 43 -6.71 -2.67 6.20
C MET A 43 -6.57 -1.28 5.58
N SER A 44 -7.53 -0.37 5.78
CA SER A 44 -7.39 1.01 5.30
C SER A 44 -6.25 1.76 6.01
N GLN A 45 -6.06 1.52 7.31
CA GLN A 45 -4.93 2.10 8.06
C GLN A 45 -3.58 1.58 7.56
N VAL A 46 -3.50 0.29 7.23
CA VAL A 46 -2.29 -0.29 6.61
C VAL A 46 -2.03 0.35 5.25
N LEU A 47 -3.06 0.46 4.40
CA LEU A 47 -2.95 1.09 3.09
C LEU A 47 -2.50 2.56 3.20
N ASP A 48 -3.04 3.33 4.15
CA ASP A 48 -2.64 4.71 4.41
C ASP A 48 -1.17 4.83 4.83
N MET A 49 -0.66 3.92 5.67
CA MET A 49 0.76 3.92 6.05
C MET A 49 1.67 3.68 4.84
N MET A 50 1.31 2.75 3.96
CA MET A 50 2.08 2.46 2.75
C MET A 50 2.04 3.62 1.75
N LEU A 51 0.90 4.31 1.63
CA LEU A 51 0.77 5.51 0.80
C LEU A 51 1.64 6.66 1.34
N ASN A 52 1.73 6.82 2.66
CA ASN A 52 2.64 7.80 3.27
C ASN A 52 4.12 7.47 3.00
N GLU A 53 4.50 6.19 3.10
CA GLU A 53 5.86 5.76 2.74
C GLU A 53 6.15 6.03 1.26
N LEU A 54 5.17 5.81 0.38
CA LEU A 54 5.29 6.12 -1.05
C LEU A 54 5.50 7.62 -1.29
N GLU A 55 4.80 8.49 -0.55
CA GLU A 55 4.99 9.95 -0.57
C GLU A 55 6.39 10.37 -0.13
N GLU A 56 6.97 9.72 0.88
CA GLU A 56 8.33 10.02 1.34
C GLU A 56 9.40 9.63 0.32
N ILE A 57 9.14 8.62 -0.51
CA ILE A 57 10.10 8.13 -1.52
C ILE A 57 9.86 8.67 -2.92
N GLN A 58 8.76 9.34 -3.25
CA GLN A 58 8.55 9.88 -4.61
C GLN A 58 9.23 11.23 -4.86
#